data_AF-A0A4E9FA91-F1
#
_entry.id   AF-A0A4E9FA91-F1
#
_cell.length_a   1.000
_cell.length_b   1.000
_cell.length_c   1.000
_cell.angle_alpha   90.00
_cell.angle_beta   90.00
_cell.angle_gamma   90.00
#
_symmetry.space_group_name_H-M   'P 1'
#
loop_
_entity.id
_entity.type
_entity.pdbx_description
1 polymer ?
#
loop_
_entity_poly.entity_id
_entity_poly.type
_entity_poly.pdbx_seq_one_letter_code
_entity_poly.pdbx_strand_id
1 'polypeptide(L)'
;MQKAFGRFIFALLIFFSTVIIISKLDDGTAVCNQYYENDISRLYIYKDYCVLPYVSHSDMESNMNIFERITLVLQISYSYLNDNILEQLESWDGPVTFMVAIPSVQVYKTIENIKKTLSHFPSHVLYKLSAHVLFRSKYGCKKDVIDKLNETNSGWRYPINVARNVARMVSKFVKSKYILISDSEFIFPEKFESRMCALAQNQLTRNPKTALVVRIFEVNDTIKQMPRNKSELRELFFKGLAVEFHVRYNMKEHTIPHLDQWFNKQENKQEVNINSILKFSRRGWEPQFVSLNTIPLHDENFPFSLRDNTVLRWEMCRQNYTFALVNDLFMVHRGIKTVKDLPLAKKRQKHSRAQFNIAIKLFKQRMDHQYPETKKLCPEFGA
;
A
#
# COMPACT_ATOMS: atom_id res chain seq x y z
N MET A 1 33.36 -66.51 17.18
CA MET A 1 33.01 -65.90 15.88
C MET A 1 31.54 -65.54 15.70
N GLN A 2 30.57 -66.41 16.03
CA GLN A 2 29.14 -66.16 15.75
C GLN A 2 28.56 -64.86 16.36
N LYS A 3 28.93 -64.48 17.60
CA LYS A 3 28.44 -63.24 18.23
C LYS A 3 28.92 -61.96 17.52
N ALA A 4 30.12 -61.97 16.93
CA ALA A 4 30.65 -60.81 16.20
C ALA A 4 29.96 -60.64 14.85
N PHE A 5 29.68 -61.76 14.15
CA PHE A 5 28.97 -61.76 12.89
C PHE A 5 27.53 -61.23 13.03
N GLY A 6 26.82 -61.65 14.09
CA GLY A 6 25.47 -61.13 14.39
C GLY A 6 25.44 -59.63 14.65
N ARG A 7 26.43 -59.07 15.36
CA ARG A 7 26.53 -57.62 15.59
C ARG A 7 26.81 -56.85 14.31
N PHE A 8 27.63 -57.38 13.41
CA PHE A 8 27.95 -56.76 12.13
C PHE A 8 26.72 -56.69 11.21
N ILE A 9 25.95 -57.77 11.13
CA ILE A 9 24.68 -57.80 10.36
C ILE A 9 23.68 -56.79 10.92
N PHE A 10 23.53 -56.72 12.25
CA PHE A 10 22.60 -55.78 12.87
C PHE A 10 22.98 -54.32 12.62
N ALA A 11 24.26 -53.99 12.68
CA ALA A 11 24.76 -52.64 12.37
C ALA A 11 24.50 -52.25 10.90
N LEU A 12 24.71 -53.18 9.96
CA LEU A 12 24.38 -52.98 8.54
C LEU A 12 22.89 -52.73 8.33
N LEU A 13 22.01 -53.49 8.99
CA LEU A 13 20.57 -53.31 8.90
C LEU A 13 20.13 -51.93 9.43
N ILE A 14 20.70 -51.48 10.54
CA ILE A 14 20.42 -50.13 11.06
C ILE A 14 20.88 -49.09 10.05
N PHE A 15 22.11 -49.20 9.53
CA PHE A 15 22.66 -48.25 8.56
C PHE A 15 21.83 -48.17 7.28
N PHE A 16 21.42 -49.30 6.70
CA PHE A 16 20.53 -49.29 5.54
C PHE A 16 19.15 -48.73 5.85
N SER A 17 18.60 -49.00 7.05
CA SER A 17 17.32 -48.41 7.45
C SER A 17 17.41 -46.88 7.59
N THR A 18 18.48 -46.34 8.17
CA THR A 18 18.68 -44.89 8.28
C THR A 18 18.95 -44.26 6.93
N VAL A 19 19.73 -44.89 6.04
CA VAL A 19 19.94 -44.38 4.68
C VAL A 19 18.62 -44.34 3.90
N ILE A 20 17.77 -45.36 3.99
CA ILE A 20 16.46 -45.39 3.33
C ILE A 20 15.51 -44.33 3.92
N ILE A 21 15.55 -44.11 5.24
CA ILE A 21 14.76 -43.06 5.88
C ILE A 21 15.24 -41.68 5.44
N ILE A 22 16.56 -41.44 5.43
CA ILE A 22 17.15 -40.18 4.97
C ILE A 22 16.85 -39.97 3.49
N SER A 23 16.98 -40.98 2.63
CA SER A 23 16.67 -40.85 1.20
C SER A 23 15.18 -40.61 0.94
N LYS A 24 14.29 -41.16 1.78
CA LYS A 24 12.85 -40.85 1.74
C LYS A 24 12.51 -39.46 2.30
N LEU A 25 13.32 -38.92 3.20
CA LEU A 25 13.20 -37.54 3.67
C LEU A 25 13.78 -36.55 2.67
N ASP A 26 14.75 -36.96 1.86
CA ASP A 26 15.39 -36.17 0.80
C ASP A 26 14.57 -36.13 -0.50
N ASP A 27 13.39 -36.78 -0.53
CA ASP A 27 12.35 -36.50 -1.52
C ASP A 27 11.78 -35.09 -1.27
N GLY A 28 12.52 -34.07 -1.68
CA GLY A 28 12.17 -32.64 -1.66
C GLY A 28 10.89 -32.27 -2.43
N THR A 29 10.13 -33.26 -2.90
CA THR A 29 8.81 -33.09 -3.54
C THR A 29 7.68 -32.93 -2.50
N ALA A 30 7.79 -33.56 -1.32
CA ALA A 30 6.72 -33.52 -0.32
C ALA A 30 6.58 -32.14 0.35
N VAL A 31 7.71 -31.50 0.69
CA VAL A 31 7.71 -30.18 1.36
C VAL A 31 7.15 -29.10 0.42
N CYS A 32 7.56 -29.09 -0.86
CA CYS A 32 7.00 -28.19 -1.86
C CYS A 32 5.48 -28.38 -1.99
N ASN A 33 5.00 -29.62 -2.16
CA ASN A 33 3.57 -29.92 -2.30
C ASN A 33 2.74 -29.49 -1.09
N GLN A 34 3.26 -29.66 0.13
CA GLN A 34 2.55 -29.27 1.35
C GLN A 34 2.37 -27.75 1.48
N TYR A 35 3.39 -26.95 1.11
CA TYR A 35 3.25 -25.50 1.03
C TYR A 35 2.22 -25.08 -0.04
N TYR A 36 2.20 -25.76 -1.19
CA TYR A 36 1.23 -25.49 -2.26
C TYR A 36 -0.23 -25.74 -1.82
N GLU A 37 -0.52 -26.87 -1.19
CA GLU A 37 -1.88 -27.18 -0.72
C GLU A 37 -2.36 -26.21 0.37
N ASN A 38 -1.46 -25.79 1.27
CA ASN A 38 -1.75 -24.81 2.32
C ASN A 38 -2.05 -23.40 1.79
N ASP A 39 -1.48 -23.00 0.65
CA ASP A 39 -1.84 -21.71 0.04
C ASP A 39 -3.21 -21.77 -0.63
N ILE A 40 -3.51 -22.87 -1.31
CA ILE A 40 -4.77 -23.05 -2.06
C ILE A 40 -5.98 -23.00 -1.13
N SER A 41 -5.90 -23.66 0.03
CA SER A 41 -7.00 -23.69 1.00
C SER A 41 -7.30 -22.31 1.62
N ARG A 42 -6.39 -21.34 1.49
CA ARG A 42 -6.52 -19.98 2.04
C ARG A 42 -7.00 -18.95 1.03
N LEU A 43 -7.02 -19.28 -0.26
CA LEU A 43 -7.52 -18.39 -1.30
C LEU A 43 -9.02 -18.13 -1.11
N TYR A 44 -9.42 -16.88 -1.24
CA TYR A 44 -10.83 -16.52 -1.29
C TYR A 44 -11.14 -15.58 -2.47
N ILE A 45 -12.41 -15.56 -2.86
CA ILE A 45 -12.91 -14.82 -4.01
C ILE A 45 -13.31 -13.41 -3.58
N TYR A 46 -12.84 -12.41 -4.31
CA TYR A 46 -13.31 -11.03 -4.26
C TYR A 46 -13.71 -10.60 -5.68
N LYS A 47 -15.00 -10.64 -6.01
CA LYS A 47 -15.49 -10.35 -7.38
C LYS A 47 -14.76 -11.22 -8.41
N ASP A 48 -14.17 -10.62 -9.44
CA ASP A 48 -13.35 -11.27 -10.47
C ASP A 48 -11.91 -11.59 -10.01
N TYR A 49 -11.61 -11.56 -8.72
CA TYR A 49 -10.25 -11.69 -8.18
C TYR A 49 -10.14 -12.80 -7.14
N CYS A 50 -8.94 -13.36 -7.08
CA CYS A 50 -8.50 -14.27 -6.05
C CYS A 50 -7.49 -13.58 -5.15
N VAL A 51 -7.66 -13.77 -3.85
CA VAL A 51 -6.80 -13.15 -2.84
C VAL A 51 -6.21 -14.22 -1.95
N LEU A 52 -4.88 -14.23 -1.83
CA LEU A 52 -4.14 -15.03 -0.87
C LEU A 52 -3.74 -14.15 0.33
N PRO A 53 -4.40 -14.32 1.49
CA PRO A 53 -4.01 -13.68 2.73
C PRO A 53 -2.65 -14.19 3.23
N TYR A 54 -1.93 -13.34 3.97
CA TYR A 54 -0.76 -13.71 4.76
C TYR A 54 0.24 -14.62 4.05
N VAL A 55 0.82 -14.13 2.96
CA VAL A 55 2.04 -14.69 2.39
C VAL A 55 3.23 -14.38 3.30
N SER A 56 3.18 -13.23 3.99
CA SER A 56 3.92 -12.92 5.20
C SER A 56 2.95 -12.30 6.22
N HIS A 57 3.16 -12.56 7.50
CA HIS A 57 2.31 -12.08 8.59
C HIS A 57 3.15 -11.30 9.59
N SER A 58 2.74 -10.07 9.89
CA SER A 58 3.41 -9.20 10.85
C SER A 58 3.26 -9.72 12.29
N ASP A 59 4.34 -9.73 13.04
CA ASP A 59 4.28 -10.01 14.49
C ASP A 59 3.53 -8.91 15.26
N MET A 60 3.53 -7.66 14.77
CA MET A 60 2.76 -6.57 15.37
C MET A 60 1.25 -6.83 15.37
N GLU A 61 0.72 -7.56 14.37
CA GLU A 61 -0.71 -7.91 14.29
C GLU A 61 -1.16 -8.88 15.39
N SER A 62 -0.22 -9.55 16.06
CA SER A 62 -0.50 -10.45 17.18
C SER A 62 -0.80 -9.71 18.48
N ASN A 63 -0.51 -8.40 18.55
CA ASN A 63 -0.74 -7.58 19.74
C ASN A 63 -2.00 -6.71 19.58
N MET A 64 -2.91 -6.74 20.57
CA MET A 64 -4.13 -5.91 20.60
C MET A 64 -3.86 -4.41 20.53
N ASN A 65 -2.67 -3.95 20.96
CA ASN A 65 -2.27 -2.55 20.87
C ASN A 65 -2.23 -2.02 19.42
N ILE A 66 -2.23 -2.90 18.40
CA ILE A 66 -2.33 -2.51 17.00
C ILE A 66 -3.61 -1.71 16.69
N PHE A 67 -4.68 -1.88 17.47
CA PHE A 67 -5.94 -1.16 17.28
C PHE A 67 -5.75 0.35 17.33
N GLU A 68 -4.86 0.84 18.20
CA GLU A 68 -4.59 2.27 18.38
C GLU A 68 -3.46 2.82 17.48
N ARG A 69 -2.89 1.98 16.62
CA ARG A 69 -1.83 2.31 15.66
C ARG A 69 -2.42 2.81 14.34
N ILE A 70 -1.58 3.34 13.45
CA ILE A 70 -1.95 3.66 12.07
C ILE A 70 -1.36 2.59 11.17
N THR A 71 -2.21 1.84 10.47
CA THR A 71 -1.73 0.92 9.45
C THR A 71 -1.46 1.67 8.15
N LEU A 72 -0.23 1.56 7.63
CA LEU A 72 0.10 1.97 6.28
C LEU A 72 -0.44 0.94 5.30
N VAL A 73 -1.34 1.36 4.42
CA VAL A 73 -1.96 0.52 3.41
C VAL A 73 -1.26 0.76 2.08
N LEU A 74 -0.55 -0.27 1.61
CA LEU A 74 0.21 -0.25 0.38
C LEU A 74 -0.29 -1.30 -0.61
N GLN A 75 -0.07 -1.01 -1.88
CA GLN A 75 -0.29 -1.95 -2.97
C GLN A 75 0.76 -1.72 -4.05
N ILE A 76 1.25 -2.80 -4.65
CA ILE A 76 2.26 -2.76 -5.72
C ILE A 76 1.96 -3.80 -6.80
N SER A 77 2.53 -3.62 -7.99
CA SER A 77 2.65 -4.73 -8.94
C SER A 77 3.79 -5.64 -8.52
N TYR A 78 3.68 -6.94 -8.82
CA TYR A 78 4.74 -7.92 -8.57
C TYR A 78 6.13 -7.48 -9.06
N SER A 79 6.20 -6.81 -10.22
CA SER A 79 7.44 -6.30 -10.80
C SER A 79 8.18 -5.27 -9.93
N TYR A 80 7.49 -4.67 -8.95
CA TYR A 80 8.05 -3.70 -8.03
C TYR A 80 8.47 -4.33 -6.69
N LEU A 81 8.20 -5.63 -6.46
CA LEU A 81 8.63 -6.32 -5.25
C LEU A 81 10.14 -6.63 -5.32
N ASN A 82 10.95 -5.65 -4.95
CA ASN A 82 12.41 -5.69 -4.89
C ASN A 82 12.91 -4.69 -3.83
N ASP A 83 14.23 -4.55 -3.68
CA ASP A 83 14.85 -3.73 -2.63
C ASP A 83 14.44 -2.24 -2.68
N ASN A 84 13.91 -1.72 -3.79
CA ASN A 84 13.44 -0.34 -3.88
C ASN A 84 12.29 -0.04 -2.90
N ILE A 85 11.48 -1.04 -2.54
CA ILE A 85 10.40 -0.86 -1.56
C ILE A 85 10.92 -0.75 -0.12
N LEU A 86 12.16 -1.19 0.15
CA LEU A 86 12.72 -1.21 1.50
C LEU A 86 12.88 0.20 2.07
N GLU A 87 13.33 1.19 1.28
CA GLU A 87 13.51 2.58 1.78
C GLU A 87 12.19 3.13 2.38
N GLN A 88 11.05 2.86 1.72
CA GLN A 88 9.72 3.22 2.22
C GLN A 88 9.34 2.41 3.46
N LEU A 89 9.48 1.08 3.43
CA LEU A 89 9.11 0.21 4.54
C LEU A 89 9.94 0.47 5.80
N GLU A 90 11.22 0.73 5.65
CA GLU A 90 12.14 1.09 6.74
C GLU A 90 11.79 2.45 7.33
N SER A 91 11.39 3.41 6.48
CA SER A 91 11.04 4.76 6.94
C SER A 91 9.79 4.86 7.80
N TRP A 92 8.88 3.88 7.73
CA TRP A 92 7.62 3.85 8.46
C TRP A 92 7.74 3.10 9.79
N ASP A 93 7.37 3.69 10.92
CA ASP A 93 7.54 3.10 12.26
C ASP A 93 6.31 2.34 12.80
N GLY A 94 5.29 2.10 11.96
CA GLY A 94 4.04 1.42 12.33
C GLY A 94 3.76 0.14 11.55
N PRO A 95 2.57 -0.47 11.75
CA PRO A 95 2.14 -1.64 10.99
C PRO A 95 1.92 -1.30 9.51
N VAL A 96 2.15 -2.28 8.64
CA VAL A 96 2.01 -2.19 7.18
C VAL A 96 1.20 -3.37 6.66
N THR A 97 0.16 -3.09 5.88
CA THR A 97 -0.51 -4.09 5.03
C THR A 97 -0.14 -3.85 3.57
N PHE A 98 0.24 -4.91 2.88
CA PHE A 98 0.91 -4.83 1.58
C PHE A 98 0.30 -5.80 0.58
N MET A 99 -0.39 -5.27 -0.43
CA MET A 99 -1.03 -6.07 -1.47
C MET A 99 -0.17 -6.14 -2.74
N VAL A 100 0.31 -7.33 -3.08
CA VAL A 100 1.08 -7.59 -4.29
C VAL A 100 0.13 -8.10 -5.38
N ALA A 101 -0.14 -7.27 -6.38
CA ALA A 101 -0.92 -7.67 -7.54
C ALA A 101 -0.03 -8.40 -8.56
N ILE A 102 -0.34 -9.65 -8.85
CA ILE A 102 0.43 -10.52 -9.73
C ILE A 102 -0.30 -10.77 -11.06
N PRO A 103 0.40 -11.16 -12.14
CA PRO A 103 -0.23 -11.67 -13.35
C PRO A 103 -1.03 -12.95 -13.09
N SER A 104 -2.05 -13.20 -13.91
CA SER A 104 -2.89 -14.40 -13.81
C SER A 104 -2.32 -15.49 -14.73
N VAL A 105 -1.06 -15.82 -14.51
CA VAL A 105 -0.29 -16.85 -15.21
C VAL A 105 0.83 -17.30 -14.29
N GLN A 106 1.10 -18.62 -14.24
CA GLN A 106 2.10 -19.19 -13.34
C GLN A 106 1.95 -18.68 -11.89
N VAL A 107 0.71 -18.58 -11.41
CA VAL A 107 0.33 -17.94 -10.15
C VAL A 107 1.11 -18.52 -8.97
N TYR A 108 1.16 -19.86 -8.88
CA TYR A 108 1.85 -20.55 -7.79
C TYR A 108 3.37 -20.32 -7.79
N LYS A 109 4.00 -20.34 -8.97
CA LYS A 109 5.42 -20.05 -9.09
C LYS A 109 5.73 -18.61 -8.67
N THR A 110 4.83 -17.69 -9.01
CA THR A 110 4.95 -16.28 -8.62
C THR A 110 4.80 -16.11 -7.10
N ILE A 111 3.86 -16.81 -6.46
CA ILE A 111 3.71 -16.80 -4.99
C ILE A 111 4.96 -17.35 -4.29
N GLU A 112 5.55 -18.43 -4.79
CA GLU A 112 6.81 -18.99 -4.28
C GLU A 112 7.95 -17.96 -4.35
N ASN A 113 8.09 -17.29 -5.50
CA ASN A 113 9.07 -16.23 -5.68
C ASN A 113 8.83 -15.04 -4.73
N ILE A 114 7.57 -14.64 -4.51
CA ILE A 114 7.22 -13.59 -3.54
C ILE A 114 7.64 -13.99 -2.14
N LYS A 115 7.33 -15.22 -1.69
CA LYS A 115 7.76 -15.73 -0.38
C LYS A 115 9.27 -15.68 -0.23
N LYS A 116 9.99 -16.12 -1.26
CA LYS A 116 11.46 -16.07 -1.29
C LYS A 116 11.97 -14.64 -1.24
N THR A 117 11.40 -13.69 -1.97
CA THR A 117 11.85 -12.29 -1.89
C THR A 117 11.60 -11.71 -0.51
N LEU A 118 10.41 -11.91 0.07
CA LEU A 118 10.07 -11.43 1.41
C LEU A 118 10.97 -12.05 2.49
N SER A 119 11.37 -13.31 2.37
CA SER A 119 12.26 -13.94 3.37
C SER A 119 13.65 -13.31 3.44
N HIS A 120 14.06 -12.53 2.43
CA HIS A 120 15.33 -11.78 2.44
C HIS A 120 15.17 -10.35 2.98
N PHE A 121 13.94 -9.90 3.27
CA PHE A 121 13.74 -8.57 3.86
C PHE A 121 14.28 -8.53 5.29
N PRO A 122 14.77 -7.36 5.75
CA PRO A 122 15.26 -7.20 7.12
C PRO A 122 14.20 -7.60 8.15
N SER A 123 14.61 -8.25 9.24
CA SER A 123 13.71 -8.74 10.29
C SER A 123 12.84 -7.65 10.91
N HIS A 124 13.38 -6.45 11.09
CA HIS A 124 12.65 -5.30 11.62
C HIS A 124 11.58 -4.75 10.64
N VAL A 125 11.72 -5.02 9.34
CA VAL A 125 10.68 -4.77 8.34
C VAL A 125 9.62 -5.87 8.40
N LEU A 126 10.02 -7.13 8.44
CA LEU A 126 9.11 -8.27 8.54
C LEU A 126 8.25 -8.23 9.81
N TYR A 127 8.81 -7.77 10.93
CA TYR A 127 8.10 -7.61 12.19
C TYR A 127 6.80 -6.80 12.06
N LYS A 128 6.78 -5.80 11.18
CA LYS A 128 5.65 -4.87 10.98
C LYS A 128 4.88 -5.06 9.66
N LEU A 129 5.29 -6.01 8.81
CA LEU A 129 4.77 -6.18 7.45
C LEU A 129 3.88 -7.42 7.32
N SER A 130 2.63 -7.20 6.92
CA SER A 130 1.75 -8.26 6.41
C SER A 130 1.62 -8.13 4.90
N ALA A 131 1.97 -9.20 4.19
CA ALA A 131 1.96 -9.24 2.74
C ALA A 131 0.92 -10.21 2.20
N HIS A 132 0.24 -9.80 1.13
CA HIS A 132 -0.90 -10.46 0.52
C HIS A 132 -0.72 -10.51 -0.99
N VAL A 133 -1.39 -11.45 -1.66
CA VAL A 133 -1.33 -11.57 -3.12
C VAL A 133 -2.73 -11.47 -3.71
N LEU A 134 -2.84 -10.71 -4.81
CA LEU A 134 -4.06 -10.52 -5.59
C LEU A 134 -3.80 -10.88 -7.05
N PHE A 135 -4.70 -11.64 -7.66
CA PHE A 135 -4.70 -11.88 -9.11
C PHE A 135 -6.12 -12.00 -9.64
N ARG A 136 -6.28 -11.84 -10.95
CA ARG A 136 -7.59 -11.90 -11.58
C ARG A 136 -7.96 -13.35 -11.90
N SER A 137 -9.16 -13.76 -11.55
CA SER A 137 -9.75 -15.00 -12.04
C SER A 137 -11.27 -14.88 -12.05
N LYS A 138 -11.84 -14.80 -13.25
CA LYS A 138 -13.31 -14.76 -13.43
C LYS A 138 -13.98 -16.10 -13.12
N TYR A 139 -13.21 -17.18 -13.14
CA TYR A 139 -13.71 -18.55 -13.00
C TYR A 139 -13.49 -19.12 -11.59
N GLY A 140 -12.99 -18.30 -10.65
CA GLY A 140 -12.78 -18.68 -9.25
C GLY A 140 -11.32 -19.06 -8.91
N CYS A 141 -11.12 -19.50 -7.67
CA CYS A 141 -9.78 -19.67 -7.07
C CYS A 141 -9.41 -21.13 -6.79
N LYS A 142 -10.07 -22.08 -7.46
CA LYS A 142 -9.72 -23.50 -7.34
C LYS A 142 -8.45 -23.80 -8.13
N LYS A 143 -7.69 -24.81 -7.67
CA LYS A 143 -6.42 -25.23 -8.27
C LYS A 143 -6.52 -25.48 -9.78
N ASP A 144 -7.51 -26.27 -10.19
CA ASP A 144 -7.76 -26.65 -11.58
C ASP A 144 -8.11 -25.46 -12.49
N VAL A 145 -8.66 -24.39 -11.90
CA VAL A 145 -8.92 -23.12 -12.59
C VAL A 145 -7.62 -22.32 -12.69
N ILE A 146 -6.90 -22.19 -11.57
CA ILE A 146 -5.66 -21.40 -11.48
C ILE A 146 -4.57 -21.93 -12.40
N ASP A 147 -4.42 -23.26 -12.48
CA ASP A 147 -3.44 -23.93 -13.35
C ASP A 147 -3.69 -23.65 -14.84
N LYS A 148 -4.92 -23.28 -15.21
CA LYS A 148 -5.31 -22.95 -16.59
C LYS A 148 -5.24 -21.45 -16.90
N LEU A 149 -4.98 -20.60 -15.91
CA LEU A 149 -4.88 -19.16 -16.13
C LEU A 149 -3.62 -18.83 -16.95
N ASN A 150 -3.78 -18.04 -18.00
CA ASN A 150 -2.72 -17.68 -18.94
C ASN A 150 -2.70 -16.18 -19.29
N GLU A 151 -3.42 -15.34 -18.53
CA GLU A 151 -3.46 -13.91 -18.76
C GLU A 151 -2.17 -13.24 -18.24
N THR A 152 -1.32 -12.79 -19.14
CA THR A 152 -0.20 -11.90 -18.81
C THR A 152 -0.71 -10.48 -18.59
N ASN A 153 -0.14 -9.78 -17.61
CA ASN A 153 -0.57 -8.41 -17.29
C ASN A 153 -0.23 -7.45 -18.44
N SER A 154 -1.26 -6.94 -19.12
CA SER A 154 -1.15 -5.68 -19.84
C SER A 154 -1.16 -4.55 -18.80
N GLY A 155 -0.04 -3.88 -18.56
CA GLY A 155 0.13 -2.92 -17.43
C GLY A 155 -0.91 -1.79 -17.30
N TRP A 156 -1.77 -1.57 -18.30
CA TRP A 156 -2.91 -0.65 -18.23
C TRP A 156 -4.15 -1.22 -17.51
N ARG A 157 -4.22 -2.53 -17.26
CA ARG A 157 -5.31 -3.20 -16.50
C ARG A 157 -4.99 -3.39 -15.02
N TYR A 158 -4.06 -2.62 -14.47
CA TYR A 158 -3.67 -2.73 -13.06
C TYR A 158 -4.89 -2.45 -12.14
N PRO A 159 -5.28 -3.39 -11.26
CA PRO A 159 -6.52 -3.32 -10.50
C PRO A 159 -6.35 -2.46 -9.24
N ILE A 160 -5.92 -1.21 -9.41
CA ILE A 160 -5.41 -0.37 -8.31
C ILE A 160 -6.41 -0.17 -7.17
N ASN A 161 -7.67 0.13 -7.48
CA ASN A 161 -8.69 0.39 -6.46
C ASN A 161 -9.19 -0.90 -5.81
N VAL A 162 -9.21 -2.00 -6.55
CA VAL A 162 -9.45 -3.33 -5.97
C VAL A 162 -8.33 -3.68 -5.00
N ALA A 163 -7.07 -3.45 -5.37
CA ALA A 163 -5.92 -3.74 -4.51
C ALA A 163 -5.95 -2.88 -3.24
N ARG A 164 -6.23 -1.57 -3.33
CA ARG A 164 -6.43 -0.68 -2.17
C ARG A 164 -7.57 -1.16 -1.28
N ASN A 165 -8.72 -1.49 -1.86
CA ASN A 165 -9.88 -1.92 -1.10
C ASN A 165 -9.65 -3.26 -0.44
N VAL A 166 -9.12 -4.26 -1.14
CA VAL A 166 -8.82 -5.58 -0.56
C VAL A 166 -7.76 -5.45 0.54
N ALA A 167 -6.70 -4.66 0.33
CA ALA A 167 -5.70 -4.41 1.37
C ALA A 167 -6.31 -3.83 2.66
N ARG A 168 -7.36 -3.00 2.54
CA ARG A 168 -8.13 -2.45 3.68
C ARG A 168 -9.18 -3.40 4.24
N MET A 169 -9.97 -4.01 3.37
CA MET A 169 -11.24 -4.68 3.67
C MET A 169 -11.07 -6.06 4.26
N VAL A 170 -9.94 -6.72 4.03
CA VAL A 170 -9.72 -7.96 4.76
C VAL A 170 -9.56 -7.54 6.21
N SER A 171 -10.66 -7.64 6.92
CA SER A 171 -10.85 -7.32 8.33
C SER A 171 -9.96 -8.17 9.23
N LYS A 172 -9.22 -9.13 8.65
CA LYS A 172 -8.10 -9.81 9.30
C LYS A 172 -6.81 -8.96 9.29
N PHE A 173 -6.51 -8.22 8.22
CA PHE A 173 -5.23 -7.54 8.01
C PHE A 173 -5.15 -6.16 8.68
N VAL A 174 -6.16 -5.29 8.49
CA VAL A 174 -6.14 -3.95 9.09
C VAL A 174 -6.95 -3.95 10.38
N LYS A 175 -6.28 -4.31 11.47
CA LYS A 175 -6.84 -4.27 12.84
C LYS A 175 -6.80 -2.87 13.45
N SER A 176 -6.06 -1.94 12.86
CA SER A 176 -5.96 -0.56 13.30
C SER A 176 -7.25 0.24 13.05
N LYS A 177 -7.60 1.08 14.01
CA LYS A 177 -8.65 2.09 13.90
C LYS A 177 -8.29 3.19 12.90
N TYR A 178 -7.00 3.45 12.71
CA TYR A 178 -6.49 4.49 11.83
C TYR A 178 -5.71 3.92 10.65
N ILE A 179 -5.77 4.59 9.50
CA ILE A 179 -5.07 4.18 8.28
C ILE A 179 -4.41 5.37 7.57
N LEU A 180 -3.33 5.08 6.85
CA LEU A 180 -2.76 5.91 5.79
C LEU A 180 -2.72 5.09 4.51
N ILE A 181 -3.49 5.47 3.49
CA ILE A 181 -3.44 4.81 2.18
C ILE A 181 -2.40 5.53 1.33
N SER A 182 -1.34 4.85 0.97
CA SER A 182 -0.22 5.44 0.23
C SER A 182 0.07 4.64 -1.04
N ASP A 183 0.60 5.33 -2.05
CA ASP A 183 1.28 4.66 -3.16
C ASP A 183 2.69 4.24 -2.72
N SER A 184 3.36 3.46 -3.56
CA SER A 184 4.79 3.15 -3.40
C SER A 184 5.65 4.39 -3.62
N GLU A 185 6.90 4.36 -3.16
CA GLU A 185 7.94 5.41 -3.36
C GLU A 185 7.83 6.64 -2.45
N PHE A 186 7.06 6.56 -1.37
CA PHE A 186 7.02 7.63 -0.36
C PHE A 186 7.87 7.31 0.85
N ILE A 187 8.70 8.28 1.24
CA ILE A 187 9.53 8.25 2.43
C ILE A 187 8.90 9.15 3.50
N PHE A 188 8.79 8.62 4.72
CA PHE A 188 8.15 9.30 5.86
C PHE A 188 9.17 9.80 6.86
N PRO A 189 9.07 11.00 7.45
CA PRO A 189 9.89 11.45 8.58
C PRO A 189 10.07 10.42 9.70
N GLU A 190 11.11 10.60 10.51
CA GLU A 190 11.28 9.81 11.74
C GLU A 190 10.06 9.91 12.64
N LYS A 191 9.67 8.75 13.19
CA LYS A 191 8.55 8.63 14.14
C LYS A 191 7.23 9.17 13.59
N PHE A 192 7.03 9.15 12.26
CA PHE A 192 5.82 9.69 11.65
C PHE A 192 4.57 9.05 12.24
N GLU A 193 4.53 7.72 12.30
CA GLU A 193 3.35 6.98 12.74
C GLU A 193 3.07 7.21 14.21
N SER A 194 4.09 7.04 15.06
CA SER A 194 3.92 7.18 16.52
C SER A 194 3.51 8.61 16.91
N ARG A 195 4.06 9.63 16.25
CA ARG A 195 3.69 11.04 16.48
C ARG A 195 2.29 11.37 15.94
N MET A 196 1.93 10.83 14.77
CA MET A 196 0.60 11.03 14.20
C MET A 196 -0.48 10.29 15.00
N CYS A 197 -0.18 9.13 15.59
CA CYS A 197 -1.11 8.37 16.42
C CYS A 197 -1.67 9.20 17.57
N ALA A 198 -0.81 9.91 18.31
CA ALA A 198 -1.23 10.75 19.43
C ALA A 198 -2.23 11.83 18.99
N LEU A 199 -1.99 12.47 17.84
CA LEU A 199 -2.91 13.44 17.26
C LEU A 199 -4.21 12.77 16.78
N ALA A 200 -4.12 11.62 16.10
CA ALA A 200 -5.26 10.88 15.58
C ALA A 200 -6.21 10.43 16.69
N GLN A 201 -5.68 9.89 17.79
CA GLN A 201 -6.47 9.46 18.95
C GLN A 201 -7.30 10.60 19.56
N ASN A 202 -6.71 11.79 19.66
CA ASN A 202 -7.40 12.96 20.19
C ASN A 202 -8.42 13.51 19.16
N GLN A 203 -7.98 13.79 17.94
CA GLN A 203 -8.77 14.53 16.95
C GLN A 203 -9.87 13.69 16.31
N LEU A 204 -9.58 12.45 15.93
CA LEU A 204 -10.54 11.60 15.20
C LEU A 204 -11.58 10.96 16.12
N THR A 205 -11.31 10.89 17.42
CA THR A 205 -12.33 10.52 18.42
C THR A 205 -13.36 11.63 18.59
N ARG A 206 -12.93 12.90 18.58
CA ARG A 206 -13.84 14.06 18.70
C ARG A 206 -14.54 14.39 17.38
N ASN A 207 -13.81 14.29 16.27
CA ASN A 207 -14.28 14.67 14.94
C ASN A 207 -13.99 13.53 13.94
N PRO A 208 -14.78 12.45 13.94
CA PRO A 208 -14.51 11.24 13.15
C PRO A 208 -14.48 11.48 11.64
N LYS A 209 -15.19 12.52 11.14
CA LYS A 209 -15.15 12.96 9.73
C LYS A 209 -14.00 13.95 9.47
N THR A 210 -12.79 13.62 9.92
CA THR A 210 -11.59 14.42 9.69
C THR A 210 -10.51 13.59 8.98
N ALA A 211 -9.88 14.18 7.98
CA ALA A 211 -8.67 13.68 7.34
C ALA A 211 -7.49 14.55 7.78
N LEU A 212 -6.52 13.95 8.47
CA LEU A 212 -5.27 14.59 8.91
C LEU A 212 -4.28 14.61 7.74
N VAL A 213 -4.28 15.70 6.99
CA VAL A 213 -3.51 15.89 5.75
C VAL A 213 -2.06 16.23 6.05
N VAL A 214 -1.14 15.60 5.31
CA VAL A 214 0.29 15.94 5.31
C VAL A 214 0.71 16.60 3.98
N ARG A 215 1.77 17.43 4.03
CA ARG A 215 2.39 17.95 2.80
C ARG A 215 3.22 16.86 2.13
N ILE A 216 3.35 16.97 0.80
CA ILE A 216 4.14 16.04 -0.01
C ILE A 216 5.18 16.86 -0.78
N PHE A 217 6.40 16.36 -0.84
CA PHE A 217 7.51 16.99 -1.55
C PHE A 217 8.18 16.01 -2.50
N GLU A 218 8.80 16.54 -3.55
CA GLU A 218 9.72 15.80 -4.42
C GLU A 218 11.14 16.29 -4.14
N VAL A 219 12.09 15.38 -3.91
CA VAL A 219 13.49 15.70 -3.63
C VAL A 219 14.38 15.22 -4.77
N ASN A 220 15.39 16.01 -5.11
CA ASN A 220 16.32 15.70 -6.20
C ASN A 220 17.02 14.33 -5.99
N ASP A 221 17.15 13.55 -7.06
CA ASP A 221 17.78 12.22 -7.07
C ASP A 221 19.26 12.24 -6.64
N THR A 222 19.94 13.40 -6.73
CA THR A 222 21.31 13.56 -6.23
C THR A 222 21.42 13.45 -4.72
N ILE A 223 20.32 13.61 -3.98
CA ILE A 223 20.28 13.49 -2.53
C ILE A 223 20.27 12.01 -2.15
N LYS A 224 21.35 11.54 -1.54
CA LYS A 224 21.48 10.13 -1.13
C LYS A 224 20.53 9.79 0.02
N GLN A 225 20.50 10.62 1.06
CA GLN A 225 19.64 10.43 2.23
C GLN A 225 18.44 11.38 2.19
N MET A 226 17.24 10.83 2.04
CA MET A 226 16.00 11.62 2.05
C MET A 226 15.79 12.31 3.41
N PRO A 227 15.22 13.54 3.44
CA PRO A 227 15.05 14.29 4.68
C PRO A 227 14.08 13.56 5.61
N ARG A 228 14.49 13.43 6.88
CA ARG A 228 13.81 12.68 7.94
C ARG A 228 13.12 13.59 8.96
N ASN A 229 13.25 14.91 8.82
CA ASN A 229 12.60 15.93 9.65
C ASN A 229 12.38 17.24 8.88
N LYS A 230 11.59 18.15 9.43
CA LYS A 230 11.19 19.39 8.75
C LYS A 230 12.37 20.32 8.54
N SER A 231 13.34 20.33 9.46
CA SER A 231 14.55 21.14 9.37
C SER A 231 15.41 20.77 8.16
N GLU A 232 15.66 19.48 7.93
CA GLU A 232 16.38 18.97 6.75
C GLU A 232 15.61 19.23 5.45
N LEU A 233 14.30 18.98 5.44
CA LEU A 233 13.46 19.27 4.29
C LEU A 233 13.50 20.76 3.94
N ARG A 234 13.44 21.63 4.95
CA ARG A 234 13.52 23.07 4.80
C ARG A 234 14.86 23.45 4.15
N GLU A 235 15.97 22.92 4.64
CA GLU A 235 17.29 23.18 4.05
C GLU A 235 17.33 22.79 2.57
N LEU A 236 16.87 21.60 2.21
CA LEU A 236 16.81 21.14 0.82
C LEU A 236 15.89 22.01 -0.04
N PHE A 237 14.74 22.40 0.49
CA PHE A 237 13.77 23.25 -0.20
C PHE A 237 14.36 24.61 -0.57
N PHE A 238 14.98 25.30 0.40
CA PHE A 238 15.59 26.61 0.15
C PHE A 238 16.88 26.54 -0.69
N LYS A 239 17.53 25.37 -0.77
CA LYS A 239 18.61 25.09 -1.73
C LYS A 239 18.10 24.77 -3.15
N GLY A 240 16.79 24.71 -3.38
CA GLY A 240 16.19 24.32 -4.66
C GLY A 240 16.31 22.81 -4.97
N LEU A 241 16.62 22.00 -3.96
CA LEU A 241 16.80 20.55 -4.04
C LEU A 241 15.53 19.78 -3.64
N ALA A 242 14.51 20.48 -3.11
CA ALA A 242 13.18 19.94 -2.87
C ALA A 242 12.11 20.91 -3.39
N VAL A 243 10.97 20.39 -3.84
CA VAL A 243 9.80 21.17 -4.30
C VAL A 243 8.52 20.57 -3.74
N GLU A 244 7.43 21.35 -3.63
CA GLU A 244 6.11 20.74 -3.39
C GLU A 244 5.76 19.80 -4.55
N PHE A 245 5.06 18.72 -4.23
CA PHE A 245 4.71 17.66 -5.17
C PHE A 245 3.99 18.20 -6.42
N HIS A 246 4.43 17.77 -7.60
CA HIS A 246 3.86 18.13 -8.91
C HIS A 246 3.87 19.63 -9.27
N VAL A 247 4.61 20.48 -8.55
CA VAL A 247 4.71 21.92 -8.87
C VAL A 247 5.24 22.16 -10.28
N ARG A 248 6.21 21.36 -10.77
CA ARG A 248 6.87 21.65 -12.05
C ARG A 248 5.99 21.46 -13.30
N TYR A 249 4.83 20.82 -13.20
CA TYR A 249 3.92 20.69 -14.35
C TYR A 249 2.43 20.88 -14.02
N ASN A 250 2.03 20.83 -12.75
CA ASN A 250 0.63 21.03 -12.35
C ASN A 250 0.48 21.79 -11.03
N MET A 251 1.13 22.96 -10.92
CA MET A 251 1.07 23.85 -9.74
C MET A 251 -0.36 24.02 -9.20
N LYS A 252 -1.33 24.20 -10.10
CA LYS A 252 -2.71 24.53 -9.70
C LYS A 252 -3.43 23.38 -8.99
N GLU A 253 -3.07 22.12 -9.21
CA GLU A 253 -3.81 20.99 -8.62
C GLU A 253 -3.37 20.67 -7.18
N HIS A 254 -2.07 20.74 -6.87
CA HIS A 254 -1.54 20.18 -5.61
C HIS A 254 -1.09 21.20 -4.55
N THR A 255 -0.85 22.47 -4.89
CA THR A 255 -0.31 23.46 -3.94
C THR A 255 -1.19 23.67 -2.70
N ILE A 256 -0.65 23.45 -1.51
CA ILE A 256 -1.35 23.73 -0.25
C ILE A 256 -0.94 25.14 0.22
N PRO A 257 -1.88 26.04 0.54
CA PRO A 257 -1.58 27.44 0.85
C PRO A 257 -0.69 27.57 2.11
N HIS A 258 -0.07 28.74 2.29
CA HIS A 258 0.71 29.09 3.48
C HIS A 258 1.95 28.21 3.74
N LEU A 259 2.68 27.84 2.69
CA LEU A 259 3.90 27.03 2.80
C LEU A 259 4.98 27.68 3.68
N ASP A 260 5.23 28.98 3.52
CA ASP A 260 6.23 29.69 4.32
C ASP A 260 5.88 29.69 5.82
N GLN A 261 4.60 29.86 6.15
CA GLN A 261 4.12 29.78 7.53
C GLN A 261 4.30 28.37 8.11
N TRP A 262 4.09 27.32 7.30
CA TRP A 262 4.31 25.94 7.70
C TRP A 262 5.79 25.63 7.98
N PHE A 263 6.70 26.13 7.13
CA PHE A 263 8.16 26.01 7.35
C PHE A 263 8.65 26.83 8.53
N ASN A 264 8.12 28.03 8.74
CA ASN A 264 8.58 28.95 9.78
C ASN A 264 7.99 28.65 11.17
N LYS A 265 6.95 27.82 11.27
CA LYS A 265 6.50 27.30 12.56
C LYS A 265 7.60 26.43 13.17
N GLN A 266 7.96 26.67 14.43
CA GLN A 266 8.96 25.86 15.13
C GLN A 266 8.59 24.38 15.11
N GLU A 267 9.54 23.54 14.70
CA GLU A 267 9.38 22.08 14.67
C GLU A 267 9.33 21.53 16.10
N ASN A 268 8.24 20.81 16.42
CA ASN A 268 8.19 19.97 17.61
C ASN A 268 8.54 18.54 17.16
N LYS A 269 9.42 17.82 17.87
CA LYS A 269 9.84 16.45 17.51
C LYS A 269 9.06 15.36 18.25
N GLN A 270 8.21 15.73 19.19
CA GLN A 270 7.47 14.85 20.08
C GLN A 270 5.98 14.88 19.76
N GLU A 271 5.40 16.08 19.65
CA GLU A 271 3.98 16.27 19.40
C GLU A 271 3.73 16.83 17.99
N VAL A 272 2.54 16.56 17.46
CA VAL A 272 2.08 17.04 16.17
C VAL A 272 0.74 17.71 16.37
N ASN A 273 0.58 18.90 15.80
CA ASN A 273 -0.61 19.72 15.93
C ASN A 273 -1.20 20.07 14.56
N ILE A 274 -2.50 20.31 14.51
CA ILE A 274 -3.16 20.87 13.32
C ILE A 274 -2.59 22.27 13.04
N ASN A 275 -2.25 22.51 11.77
CA ASN A 275 -1.83 23.80 11.24
C ASN A 275 -3.04 24.66 10.87
N SER A 276 -3.92 24.12 10.04
CA SER A 276 -5.05 24.83 9.45
C SER A 276 -6.07 23.85 8.88
N ILE A 277 -7.30 24.33 8.69
CA ILE A 277 -8.33 23.59 7.97
C ILE A 277 -8.30 23.99 6.50
N LEU A 278 -8.24 23.00 5.62
CA LEU A 278 -8.16 23.17 4.18
C LEU A 278 -9.55 22.99 3.56
N LYS A 279 -9.92 23.91 2.68
CA LYS A 279 -11.12 23.77 1.84
C LYS A 279 -10.81 22.88 0.64
N PHE A 280 -11.50 21.75 0.53
CA PHE A 280 -11.45 20.88 -0.66
C PHE A 280 -12.16 21.56 -1.84
N SER A 281 -11.46 22.44 -2.55
CA SER A 281 -12.02 23.34 -3.57
C SER A 281 -11.56 23.03 -5.00
N ARG A 282 -10.55 22.18 -5.16
CA ARG A 282 -9.94 21.88 -6.47
C ARG A 282 -10.13 20.41 -6.81
N ARG A 283 -10.73 20.13 -7.96
CA ARG A 283 -11.05 18.75 -8.37
C ARG A 283 -9.81 17.85 -8.52
N GLY A 284 -8.65 18.43 -8.84
CA GLY A 284 -7.42 17.67 -9.01
C GLY A 284 -6.56 17.54 -7.75
N TRP A 285 -6.97 18.15 -6.65
CA TRP A 285 -6.22 18.06 -5.40
C TRP A 285 -6.36 16.67 -4.79
N GLU A 286 -5.23 16.00 -4.59
CA GLU A 286 -5.14 14.65 -4.04
C GLU A 286 -4.26 14.64 -2.79
N PRO A 287 -4.77 15.11 -1.63
CA PRO A 287 -4.03 15.05 -0.38
C PRO A 287 -3.79 13.60 0.07
N GLN A 288 -2.64 13.36 0.70
CA GLN A 288 -2.40 12.19 1.53
C GLN A 288 -2.76 12.52 2.98
N PHE A 289 -3.40 11.58 3.67
CA PHE A 289 -3.95 11.84 4.99
C PHE A 289 -4.07 10.58 5.84
N VAL A 290 -4.02 10.78 7.16
CA VAL A 290 -4.46 9.79 8.14
C VAL A 290 -5.93 10.02 8.48
N SER A 291 -6.68 8.93 8.61
CA SER A 291 -8.11 8.97 8.97
C SER A 291 -8.53 7.69 9.68
N LEU A 292 -9.79 7.62 10.10
CA LEU A 292 -10.38 6.36 10.55
C LEU A 292 -10.43 5.36 9.39
N ASN A 293 -10.30 4.06 9.69
CA ASN A 293 -10.48 3.00 8.68
C ASN A 293 -11.92 2.93 8.12
N THR A 294 -12.86 3.65 8.74
CA THR A 294 -14.27 3.74 8.34
C THR A 294 -14.55 4.73 7.21
N ILE A 295 -13.54 5.44 6.68
CA ILE A 295 -13.71 6.23 5.45
C ILE A 295 -14.25 5.36 4.30
N PRO A 296 -14.95 5.92 3.32
CA PRO A 296 -15.42 5.17 2.15
C PRO A 296 -14.28 4.40 1.46
N LEU A 297 -14.65 3.33 0.78
CA LEU A 297 -13.73 2.58 -0.09
C LEU A 297 -13.47 3.36 -1.39
N HIS A 298 -12.37 3.05 -2.07
CA HIS A 298 -12.12 3.58 -3.40
C HIS A 298 -13.17 3.03 -4.38
N ASP A 299 -13.67 3.87 -5.28
CA ASP A 299 -14.59 3.42 -6.31
C ASP A 299 -13.85 2.57 -7.36
N GLU A 300 -14.12 1.28 -7.38
CA GLU A 300 -13.44 0.31 -8.24
C GLU A 300 -13.80 0.43 -9.73
N ASN A 301 -14.80 1.24 -10.08
CA ASN A 301 -15.09 1.53 -11.49
C ASN A 301 -14.02 2.44 -12.10
N PHE A 302 -13.32 3.23 -11.28
CA PHE A 302 -12.29 4.14 -11.78
C PHE A 302 -11.04 3.38 -12.24
N PRO A 303 -10.55 3.66 -13.45
CA PRO A 303 -9.39 2.98 -14.00
C PRO A 303 -8.09 3.55 -13.43
N PHE A 304 -7.06 2.71 -13.38
CA PHE A 304 -5.70 3.15 -13.06
C PHE A 304 -5.24 4.33 -13.94
N SER A 305 -4.56 5.28 -13.31
CA SER A 305 -3.92 6.47 -13.90
C SER A 305 -4.88 7.63 -14.24
N LEU A 306 -6.19 7.50 -14.00
CA LEU A 306 -7.18 8.57 -14.19
C LEU A 306 -8.08 8.71 -12.97
N ARG A 307 -7.70 9.59 -12.04
CA ARG A 307 -8.48 9.96 -10.85
C ARG A 307 -8.85 8.75 -9.97
N ASP A 308 -8.10 7.64 -10.08
CA ASP A 308 -8.33 6.42 -9.32
C ASP A 308 -8.16 6.62 -7.82
N ASN A 309 -7.22 7.46 -7.40
CA ASN A 309 -7.02 7.81 -5.99
C ASN A 309 -7.81 9.07 -5.59
N THR A 310 -7.95 10.01 -6.52
CA THR A 310 -8.70 11.27 -6.34
C THR A 310 -10.17 11.02 -6.01
N VAL A 311 -10.80 10.00 -6.61
CA VAL A 311 -12.22 9.69 -6.40
C VAL A 311 -12.59 9.51 -4.92
N LEU A 312 -11.71 8.91 -4.12
CA LEU A 312 -11.96 8.78 -2.68
C LEU A 312 -12.09 10.15 -2.00
N ARG A 313 -11.27 11.13 -2.39
CA ARG A 313 -11.30 12.48 -1.81
C ARG A 313 -12.55 13.23 -2.25
N TRP A 314 -13.00 13.03 -3.49
CA TRP A 314 -14.28 13.53 -3.95
C TRP A 314 -15.44 12.99 -3.11
N GLU A 315 -15.45 11.67 -2.85
CA GLU A 315 -16.50 11.07 -2.04
C GLU A 315 -16.44 11.55 -0.58
N MET A 316 -15.25 11.64 0.01
CA MET A 316 -15.07 12.21 1.35
C MET A 316 -15.53 13.66 1.42
N CYS A 317 -15.23 14.49 0.41
CA CYS A 317 -15.79 15.84 0.32
C CYS A 317 -17.32 15.81 0.32
N ARG A 318 -17.93 14.94 -0.49
CA ARG A 318 -19.40 14.80 -0.55
C ARG A 318 -19.99 14.26 0.75
N GLN A 319 -19.24 13.48 1.51
CA GLN A 319 -19.61 13.05 2.86
C GLN A 319 -19.32 14.10 3.94
N ASN A 320 -18.97 15.33 3.56
CA ASN A 320 -18.67 16.48 4.42
C ASN A 320 -17.48 16.25 5.37
N TYR A 321 -16.42 15.60 4.88
CA TYR A 321 -15.17 15.48 5.65
C TYR A 321 -14.40 16.80 5.73
N THR A 322 -13.80 17.03 6.89
CA THR A 322 -12.87 18.13 7.13
C THR A 322 -11.44 17.71 6.80
N PHE A 323 -10.71 18.49 6.02
CA PHE A 323 -9.31 18.24 5.70
C PHE A 323 -8.43 19.12 6.58
N ALA A 324 -7.77 18.56 7.58
CA ALA A 324 -6.96 19.28 8.55
C ALA A 324 -5.47 19.08 8.24
N LEU A 325 -4.78 20.13 7.81
CA LEU A 325 -3.34 20.09 7.56
C LEU A 325 -2.59 19.94 8.89
N VAL A 326 -1.66 19.00 9.01
CA VAL A 326 -0.79 18.87 10.18
C VAL A 326 0.53 19.64 10.01
N ASN A 327 1.16 19.99 11.12
CA ASN A 327 2.53 20.49 11.13
C ASN A 327 3.55 19.34 11.15
N ASP A 328 4.80 19.64 10.81
CA ASP A 328 6.01 18.84 11.06
C ASP A 328 6.12 17.51 10.30
N LEU A 329 5.01 16.81 10.06
CA LEU A 329 4.96 15.58 9.29
C LEU A 329 4.67 15.87 7.80
N PHE A 330 5.34 15.12 6.94
CA PHE A 330 5.27 15.23 5.49
C PHE A 330 5.56 13.87 4.84
N MET A 331 5.46 13.79 3.53
CA MET A 331 5.90 12.64 2.73
C MET A 331 6.84 13.15 1.63
N VAL A 332 7.83 12.34 1.27
CA VAL A 332 8.79 12.68 0.22
C VAL A 332 8.82 11.62 -0.85
N HIS A 333 8.80 12.05 -2.10
CA HIS A 333 9.07 11.22 -3.27
C HIS A 333 10.49 11.51 -3.78
N ARG A 334 11.23 10.45 -4.13
CA ARG A 334 12.58 10.56 -4.71
C ARG A 334 12.46 10.87 -6.20
N GLY A 335 13.16 11.94 -6.62
CA GLY A 335 13.17 12.43 -7.98
C GLY A 335 12.14 13.52 -8.19
N ILE A 336 12.59 14.63 -8.77
CA ILE A 336 11.68 15.70 -9.17
C ILE A 336 11.12 15.35 -10.54
N LYS A 337 9.82 15.07 -10.62
CA LYS A 337 9.18 14.67 -11.87
C LYS A 337 9.24 15.80 -12.88
N THR A 338 9.51 15.43 -14.13
CA THR A 338 9.67 16.41 -15.22
C THR A 338 8.71 16.14 -16.37
N VAL A 339 8.67 17.05 -17.35
CA VAL A 339 7.87 16.91 -18.57
C VAL A 339 8.17 15.61 -19.33
N LYS A 340 9.35 15.00 -19.13
CA LYS A 340 9.76 13.74 -19.75
C LYS A 340 8.92 12.53 -19.31
N ASP A 341 8.28 12.59 -18.14
CA ASP A 341 7.46 11.50 -17.60
C ASP A 341 6.02 11.48 -18.17
N LEU A 342 5.60 12.59 -18.80
CA LEU A 342 4.24 12.78 -19.31
C LEU A 342 3.82 11.84 -20.45
N PRO A 343 4.66 11.46 -21.43
CA PRO A 343 4.22 10.65 -22.57
C PRO A 343 3.69 9.26 -22.16
N LEU A 344 4.37 8.57 -21.24
CA LEU A 344 3.95 7.26 -20.75
C LEU A 344 2.64 7.35 -19.96
N ALA A 345 2.51 8.37 -19.10
CA ALA A 345 1.28 8.64 -18.37
C ALA A 345 0.11 8.93 -19.34
N LYS A 346 0.31 9.80 -20.32
CA LYS A 346 -0.71 10.13 -21.34
C LYS A 346 -1.12 8.90 -22.16
N LYS A 347 -0.18 8.03 -22.52
CA LYS A 347 -0.48 6.77 -23.23
C LYS A 347 -1.37 5.86 -22.39
N ARG A 348 -1.06 5.68 -21.10
CA ARG A 348 -1.91 4.90 -20.17
C ARG A 348 -3.31 5.53 -20.04
N GLN A 349 -3.37 6.83 -19.82
CA GLN A 349 -4.64 7.56 -19.69
C GLN A 349 -5.52 7.46 -20.94
N LYS A 350 -4.93 7.43 -22.14
CA LYS A 350 -5.67 7.23 -23.39
C LYS A 350 -6.41 5.88 -23.39
N HIS A 351 -5.77 4.80 -22.95
CA HIS A 351 -6.39 3.48 -22.84
C HIS A 351 -7.48 3.44 -21.77
N SER A 352 -7.26 4.11 -20.64
CA SER A 352 -8.21 4.16 -19.52
C SER A 352 -9.42 5.09 -19.75
N ARG A 353 -9.41 5.92 -20.79
CA ARG A 353 -10.37 7.03 -20.95
C ARG A 353 -11.83 6.57 -21.08
N ALA A 354 -12.09 5.50 -21.81
CA ALA A 354 -13.45 4.98 -22.01
C ALA A 354 -14.06 4.50 -20.68
N GLN A 355 -13.29 3.73 -19.89
CA GLN A 355 -13.70 3.28 -18.57
C GLN A 355 -13.93 4.48 -17.63
N PHE A 356 -13.03 5.47 -17.65
CA PHE A 356 -13.16 6.69 -16.84
C PHE A 356 -14.47 7.44 -17.14
N ASN A 357 -14.82 7.61 -18.41
CA ASN A 357 -16.05 8.33 -18.81
C ASN A 357 -17.32 7.63 -18.29
N ILE A 358 -17.33 6.30 -18.22
CA ILE A 358 -18.44 5.54 -17.63
C ILE A 358 -18.43 5.72 -16.11
N ALA A 359 -17.27 5.52 -15.47
CA ALA A 359 -17.12 5.61 -14.03
C ALA A 359 -17.51 6.99 -13.47
N ILE A 360 -17.07 8.08 -14.11
CA ILE A 360 -17.37 9.44 -13.66
C ILE A 360 -18.86 9.78 -13.77
N LYS A 361 -19.57 9.24 -14.78
CA LYS A 361 -21.02 9.43 -14.92
C LYS A 361 -21.77 8.74 -13.78
N LEU A 362 -21.45 7.47 -13.51
CA LEU A 362 -22.04 6.70 -12.42
C LEU A 362 -21.74 7.34 -11.06
N PHE A 363 -20.51 7.80 -10.86
CA PHE A 363 -20.08 8.47 -9.63
C PHE A 363 -20.84 9.78 -9.40
N LYS A 364 -20.95 10.65 -10.42
CA LYS A 364 -21.72 11.90 -10.32
C LYS A 364 -23.18 11.62 -9.95
N GLN A 365 -23.82 10.65 -10.61
CA GLN A 365 -25.19 10.25 -10.30
C GLN A 365 -25.35 9.76 -8.86
N ARG A 366 -24.45 8.87 -8.40
CA ARG A 366 -24.45 8.37 -7.01
C ARG A 366 -24.28 9.50 -6.00
N MET A 367 -23.27 10.36 -6.19
CA MET A 367 -22.97 11.46 -5.28
C MET A 367 -24.11 12.48 -5.21
N ASP A 368 -24.72 12.82 -6.35
CA ASP A 368 -25.86 13.76 -6.40
C ASP A 368 -27.13 13.19 -5.79
N HIS A 369 -27.33 11.87 -5.86
CA HIS A 369 -28.43 11.20 -5.19
C HIS A 369 -28.23 11.06 -3.68
N GLN A 370 -27.03 10.66 -3.24
CA GLN A 370 -26.75 10.36 -1.83
C GLN A 370 -26.39 11.59 -0.98
N TYR A 371 -25.75 12.59 -1.59
CA TYR A 371 -25.24 13.79 -0.91
C TYR A 371 -25.59 15.06 -1.72
N PRO A 372 -26.88 15.36 -1.96
CA PRO A 372 -27.29 16.53 -2.73
C PRO A 372 -26.86 17.86 -2.10
N GLU A 373 -26.78 17.92 -0.77
CA GLU A 373 -26.47 19.11 0.03
C GLU A 373 -25.03 19.61 -0.13
N THR A 374 -24.07 18.70 -0.35
CA THR A 374 -22.65 19.05 -0.53
C THR A 374 -22.29 19.34 -1.98
N LYS A 375 -23.23 19.22 -2.92
CA LYS A 375 -22.98 19.39 -4.36
C LYS A 375 -22.34 20.72 -4.71
N LYS A 376 -22.74 21.81 -4.02
CA LYS A 376 -22.18 23.16 -4.21
C LYS A 376 -20.94 23.44 -3.35
N LEU A 377 -20.65 22.61 -2.35
CA LEU A 377 -19.50 22.76 -1.46
C LEU A 377 -18.24 22.13 -2.05
N CYS A 378 -18.40 21.03 -2.78
CA CYS A 378 -17.33 20.29 -3.44
C CYS A 378 -17.11 20.75 -4.89
N PRO A 379 -15.89 20.59 -5.44
CA PRO A 379 -15.62 20.94 -6.82
C PRO A 379 -16.37 20.02 -7.79
N GLU A 380 -16.61 20.51 -9.01
CA GLU A 380 -17.13 19.66 -10.07
C GLU A 380 -16.10 18.58 -10.45
N PHE A 381 -16.52 17.31 -10.40
CA PHE A 381 -15.66 16.18 -10.72
C PHE A 381 -15.39 16.04 -12.21
N GLY A 382 -14.17 15.65 -12.56
CA GLY A 382 -13.76 15.50 -13.96
C GLY A 382 -12.32 15.04 -14.08
N ALA A 383 -11.92 14.75 -15.32
CA ALA A 383 -10.55 14.36 -15.64
C ALA A 383 -9.57 15.50 -15.40
#